data_AF-A0A954P528-F1
#
_entry.id   AF-A0A954P528-F1
#
_cell.length_a   1.000
_cell.length_b   1.000
_cell.length_c   1.000
_cell.angle_alpha   90.00
_cell.angle_beta   90.00
_cell.angle_gamma   90.00
#
_symmetry.space_group_name_H-M   'P 1'
#
loop_
_entity.id
_entity.type
_entity.pdbx_description
1 polymer ?
#
loop_
_entity_poly.entity_id
_entity_poly.type
_entity_poly.pdbx_seq_one_letter_code
_entity_poly.pdbx_strand_id
1 'polypeptide(L)'
;MSPVTLGALLKDEFAEQSAKDSFSCCDSNGDCQSITAGTGWRFCDSPECDLVYFSEEDCTSFTKSQLTVPVGVKETAGERPLCYCFGHSVASIREELRTKCRSDALDDIRSKMKDPGCHCETSNPSGSCCLGSVTRGIQIAQEELGMNDSSPTPVVTAESLTGRGEKVARIGTVISAIMASACCWLPLLLLAAGVSGAGIAATLETYRPLFIVVTFGFLGAALYFTCRPKKAAAAAGHGCCTTKSAKGEDCCAPIGKRRFKMMAL
;
A
#
# COMPACT_ATOMS: atom_id res chain seq x y z
N MET A 1 -6.96 12.57 12.51
CA MET A 1 -6.27 11.74 13.53
C MET A 1 -7.20 11.56 14.73
N SER A 2 -7.20 10.44 15.45
CA SER A 2 -8.01 10.34 16.68
C SER A 2 -7.38 11.17 17.83
N PRO A 3 -8.18 11.86 18.66
CA PRO A 3 -7.67 12.58 19.83
C PRO A 3 -7.07 11.61 20.86
N VAL A 4 -7.51 10.35 20.85
CA VAL A 4 -6.94 9.27 21.66
C VAL A 4 -5.49 8.98 21.26
N THR A 5 -5.20 8.97 19.95
CA THR A 5 -3.82 8.82 19.44
C THR A 5 -2.94 9.98 19.91
N LEU A 6 -3.46 11.20 19.78
CA LEU A 6 -2.73 12.41 20.14
C LEU A 6 -2.39 12.43 21.64
N GLY A 7 -3.37 12.19 22.51
CA GLY A 7 -3.17 12.17 23.95
C GLY A 7 -2.25 11.04 24.44
N ALA A 8 -2.23 9.89 23.76
CA ALA A 8 -1.38 8.77 24.13
C ALA A 8 0.12 8.99 23.80
N LEU A 9 0.43 9.89 22.85
CA LEU A 9 1.77 10.03 22.29
C LEU A 9 2.44 11.37 22.59
N LEU A 10 1.70 12.36 23.09
CA LEU A 10 2.28 13.59 23.62
C LEU A 10 2.84 13.36 25.03
N LYS A 11 3.93 14.06 25.37
CA LYS A 11 4.40 14.12 26.76
C LYS A 11 3.34 14.82 27.62
N ASP A 12 3.27 14.44 28.90
CA ASP A 12 2.24 14.90 29.85
C ASP A 12 2.08 16.43 29.88
N GLU A 13 3.20 17.16 29.78
CA GLU A 13 3.22 18.64 29.76
C GLU A 13 2.50 19.27 28.55
N PHE A 14 2.37 18.54 27.44
CA PHE A 14 1.71 18.98 26.20
C PHE A 14 0.33 18.34 26.00
N ALA A 15 0.06 17.22 26.68
CA ALA A 15 -1.23 16.52 26.59
C ALA A 15 -2.40 17.39 27.07
N GLU A 16 -2.21 18.19 28.13
CA GLU A 16 -3.23 19.12 28.64
C GLU A 16 -3.60 20.23 27.64
N GLN A 17 -2.68 20.60 26.76
CA GLN A 17 -2.90 21.63 25.74
C GLN A 17 -3.77 21.12 24.58
N SER A 18 -3.79 19.79 24.35
CA SER A 18 -4.68 19.14 23.39
C SER A 18 -6.09 18.85 23.94
N ALA A 19 -6.24 18.82 25.27
CA ALA A 19 -7.51 18.52 25.94
C ALA A 19 -8.37 19.77 26.22
N LYS A 20 -7.77 20.97 26.23
CA LYS A 20 -8.47 22.22 26.53
C LYS A 20 -9.37 22.76 25.41
N ASP A 21 -9.24 22.28 24.18
CA ASP A 21 -10.11 22.70 23.05
C ASP A 21 -11.28 21.73 22.79
N SER A 22 -11.57 20.82 23.72
CA SER A 22 -12.74 19.92 23.63
C SER A 22 -13.79 20.22 24.71
N PHE A 23 -13.96 21.48 25.14
CA PHE A 23 -15.05 21.84 26.04
C PHE A 23 -15.99 22.92 25.50
N SER A 24 -17.23 22.47 25.25
CA SER A 24 -18.49 23.19 25.39
C SER A 24 -18.91 24.16 24.28
N CYS A 25 -19.66 23.60 23.32
CA CYS A 25 -20.93 24.21 22.92
C CYS A 25 -22.09 23.33 23.45
N CYS A 26 -22.38 23.41 24.76
CA CYS A 26 -23.73 23.08 25.21
C CYS A 26 -24.60 24.32 24.94
N ASP A 27 -25.36 24.28 23.83
CA ASP A 27 -26.48 25.20 23.68
C ASP A 27 -27.66 24.68 24.53
N SER A 28 -28.43 25.59 25.11
CA SER A 28 -29.33 25.33 26.24
C SER A 28 -30.63 24.59 25.87
N ASN A 29 -30.63 23.72 24.85
CA ASN A 29 -31.84 23.07 24.32
C ASN A 29 -31.70 21.55 24.06
N GLY A 30 -30.90 20.84 24.86
CA GLY A 30 -31.17 19.43 25.18
C GLY A 30 -31.32 18.43 24.02
N ASP A 31 -30.72 18.68 22.85
CA ASP A 31 -30.79 17.75 21.72
C ASP A 31 -29.37 17.32 21.32
N CYS A 32 -29.03 16.06 21.60
CA CYS A 32 -27.73 15.48 21.27
C CYS A 32 -27.74 14.99 19.81
N GLN A 33 -27.26 15.82 18.89
CA GLN A 33 -26.85 15.32 17.58
C GLN A 33 -25.38 14.93 17.62
N SER A 34 -25.09 13.70 17.18
CA SER A 34 -23.73 13.21 16.98
C SER A 34 -23.09 13.98 15.83
N ILE A 35 -22.37 15.06 16.14
CA ILE A 35 -21.49 15.70 15.18
C ILE A 35 -20.28 14.76 15.04
N THR A 36 -20.28 13.94 14.00
CA THR A 36 -19.09 13.27 13.46
C THR A 36 -18.21 14.32 12.78
N ALA A 37 -17.78 15.34 13.53
CA ALA A 37 -16.72 16.24 13.09
C ALA A 37 -15.41 15.49 13.27
N GLY A 38 -14.64 15.33 12.19
CA GLY A 38 -13.24 14.96 12.32
C GLY A 38 -12.57 15.99 13.24
N THR A 39 -11.69 15.54 14.12
CA THR A 39 -11.14 16.33 15.24
C THR A 39 -10.21 17.49 14.86
N GLY A 40 -10.21 17.95 13.61
CA GLY A 40 -9.26 18.95 13.11
C GLY A 40 -7.81 18.47 12.97
N TRP A 41 -7.38 17.43 13.71
CA TRP A 41 -5.98 17.01 13.77
C TRP A 41 -5.48 16.23 12.55
N ARG A 42 -4.27 16.55 12.11
CA ARG A 42 -3.54 15.94 10.99
C ARG A 42 -2.14 15.48 11.42
N PHE A 43 -1.63 14.46 10.74
CA PHE A 43 -0.26 13.96 10.89
C PHE A 43 0.56 14.36 9.67
N CYS A 44 1.73 14.95 9.89
CA CYS A 44 2.68 15.27 8.82
C CYS A 44 3.63 14.11 8.60
N ASP A 45 3.52 13.44 7.45
CA ASP A 45 4.35 12.30 7.06
C ASP A 45 5.62 12.68 6.28
N SER A 46 5.85 13.97 6.06
CA SER A 46 7.07 14.47 5.41
C SER A 46 8.30 14.18 6.28
N PRO A 47 9.36 13.54 5.72
CA PRO A 47 10.53 13.11 6.48
C PRO A 47 11.40 14.28 6.96
N GLU A 48 11.54 15.32 6.13
CA GLU A 48 12.37 16.51 6.40
C GLU A 48 11.63 17.59 7.21
N CYS A 49 10.45 17.26 7.75
CA CYS A 49 9.61 18.19 8.49
C CYS A 49 9.57 17.80 9.97
N ASP A 50 10.02 18.66 10.86
CA ASP A 50 10.00 18.42 12.32
C ASP A 50 8.58 18.42 12.92
N LEU A 51 7.62 19.00 12.20
CA LEU A 51 6.21 18.99 12.60
C LEU A 51 5.63 17.58 12.52
N VAL A 52 4.96 17.13 13.57
CA VAL A 52 4.32 15.81 13.63
C VAL A 52 2.81 15.94 13.57
N TYR A 53 2.22 16.75 14.44
CA TYR A 53 0.78 16.97 14.49
C TYR A 53 0.44 18.44 14.32
N PHE A 54 -0.65 18.73 13.64
CA PHE A 54 -1.20 20.08 13.55
C PHE A 54 -2.72 20.04 13.50
N SER A 55 -3.36 21.07 14.05
CA SER A 55 -4.79 21.28 13.94
C SER A 55 -5.11 22.09 12.68
N GLU A 56 -6.21 21.76 12.02
CA GLU A 56 -6.80 22.59 10.95
C GLU A 56 -7.75 23.65 11.50
N GLU A 57 -8.23 23.47 12.73
CA GLU A 57 -9.19 24.36 13.39
C GLU A 57 -8.46 25.49 14.11
N ASP A 58 -7.33 25.16 14.74
CA ASP A 58 -6.52 26.10 15.52
C ASP A 58 -5.07 26.07 15.06
N CYS A 59 -4.29 27.11 15.34
CA CYS A 59 -2.87 27.16 14.99
C CYS A 59 -1.97 26.29 15.89
N THR A 60 -2.53 25.32 16.61
CA THR A 60 -1.80 24.43 17.51
C THR A 60 -1.07 23.36 16.73
N SER A 61 0.19 23.14 17.08
CA SER A 61 1.05 22.18 16.39
C SER A 61 2.09 21.58 17.33
N PHE A 62 2.48 20.33 17.05
CA PHE A 62 3.43 19.56 17.86
C PHE A 62 4.55 18.99 17.00
N THR A 63 5.78 19.06 17.53
CA THR A 63 7.02 18.60 16.88
C THR A 63 7.52 17.29 17.46
N LYS A 64 8.52 16.67 16.81
CA LYS A 64 9.19 15.44 17.28
C LYS A 64 9.55 15.46 18.76
N SER A 65 10.07 16.59 19.23
CA SER A 65 10.58 16.75 20.61
C SER A 65 9.51 16.65 21.70
N GLN A 66 8.24 16.82 21.34
CA GLN A 66 7.10 16.85 22.26
C GLN A 66 6.38 15.50 22.37
N LEU A 67 6.79 14.51 21.56
CA LEU A 67 6.27 13.16 21.62
C LEU A 67 7.05 12.28 22.60
N THR A 68 6.40 11.25 23.13
CA THR A 68 6.98 10.24 24.03
C THR A 68 7.81 9.20 23.28
N VAL A 69 7.60 9.06 21.97
CA VAL A 69 8.27 8.09 21.09
C VAL A 69 8.91 8.78 19.89
N PRO A 70 10.05 8.27 19.38
CA PRO A 70 10.63 8.75 18.13
C PRO A 70 9.71 8.41 16.95
N VAL A 71 9.63 9.30 15.96
CA VAL A 71 8.69 9.16 14.83
C VAL A 71 9.46 8.63 13.62
N GLY A 72 9.37 7.32 13.36
CA GLY A 72 10.24 6.64 12.39
C GLY A 72 10.32 7.25 10.98
N VAL A 73 9.24 7.82 10.44
CA VAL A 73 9.28 8.50 9.13
C VAL A 73 10.14 9.77 9.12
N LYS A 74 10.42 10.33 10.30
CA LYS A 74 11.24 11.54 10.51
C LYS A 74 12.63 11.23 11.04
N GLU A 75 13.00 9.96 11.16
CA GLU A 75 14.31 9.54 11.64
C GLU A 75 15.17 9.05 10.47
N THR A 76 16.34 9.67 10.28
CA THR A 76 17.31 9.28 9.26
C THR A 76 18.39 8.33 9.80
N ALA A 77 18.55 8.28 11.13
CA ALA A 77 19.54 7.46 11.83
C ALA A 77 18.92 6.73 13.03
N GLY A 78 19.69 5.81 13.64
CA GLY A 78 19.27 5.03 14.79
C GLY A 78 18.24 3.94 14.44
N GLU A 79 17.34 3.67 15.37
CA GLU A 79 16.37 2.57 15.25
C GLU A 79 15.39 2.76 14.09
N ARG A 80 14.82 3.96 13.95
CA ARG A 80 13.76 4.29 12.98
C ARG A 80 12.56 3.34 13.12
N PRO A 81 11.75 3.50 14.19
CA PRO A 81 10.67 2.57 14.53
C PRO A 81 9.53 2.58 13.50
N LEU A 82 9.01 1.39 13.15
CA LEU A 82 7.95 1.23 12.15
C LEU A 82 6.71 0.57 12.76
N CYS A 83 6.89 -0.49 13.56
CA CYS A 83 5.83 -1.15 14.31
C CYS A 83 6.04 -0.91 15.81
N TYR A 84 5.27 0.00 16.38
CA TYR A 84 5.37 0.38 17.78
C TYR A 84 4.78 -0.68 18.73
N CYS A 85 3.85 -1.53 18.26
CA CYS A 85 3.29 -2.60 19.07
C CYS A 85 4.27 -3.75 19.32
N PHE A 86 5.11 -4.10 18.33
CA PHE A 86 5.94 -5.31 18.35
C PHE A 86 7.43 -5.04 18.16
N GLY A 87 7.85 -3.77 18.10
CA GLY A 87 9.25 -3.37 18.11
C GLY A 87 10.00 -3.55 16.78
N HIS A 88 9.31 -3.61 15.63
CA HIS A 88 9.99 -3.65 14.34
C HIS A 88 10.44 -2.25 13.91
N SER A 89 11.71 -2.12 13.57
CA SER A 89 12.38 -0.89 13.17
C SER A 89 13.16 -1.10 11.88
N VAL A 90 13.59 -0.03 11.19
CA VAL A 90 14.47 -0.22 10.02
C VAL A 90 15.78 -0.88 10.47
N ALA A 91 16.28 -0.54 11.66
CA ALA A 91 17.48 -1.17 12.21
C ALA A 91 17.30 -2.68 12.46
N SER A 92 16.17 -3.10 13.07
CA SER A 92 15.91 -4.52 13.32
C SER A 92 15.77 -5.31 12.02
N ILE A 93 15.07 -4.75 11.04
CA ILE A 93 14.90 -5.37 9.71
C ILE A 93 16.24 -5.49 8.99
N ARG A 94 17.09 -4.45 9.07
CA ARG A 94 18.43 -4.49 8.48
C ARG A 94 19.27 -5.60 9.10
N GLU A 95 19.14 -5.82 10.39
CA GLU A 95 19.83 -6.93 11.07
C GLU A 95 19.30 -8.31 10.65
N GLU A 96 17.99 -8.47 10.50
CA GLU A 96 17.40 -9.69 9.93
C GLU A 96 17.93 -9.96 8.52
N LEU A 97 17.98 -8.93 7.67
CA LEU A 97 18.47 -9.04 6.30
C LEU A 97 19.96 -9.41 6.26
N ARG A 98 20.79 -8.86 7.13
CA ARG A 98 22.22 -9.23 7.21
C ARG A 98 22.45 -10.67 7.66
N THR A 99 21.65 -11.14 8.63
CA THR A 99 21.89 -12.44 9.28
C THR A 99 21.16 -13.59 8.59
N LYS A 100 19.97 -13.35 8.04
CA LYS A 100 19.09 -14.36 7.45
C LYS A 100 18.90 -14.20 5.93
N CYS A 101 19.36 -13.10 5.33
CA CYS A 101 19.09 -12.72 3.93
C CYS A 101 17.61 -12.56 3.59
N ARG A 102 16.74 -12.43 4.60
CA ARG A 102 15.29 -12.18 4.46
C ARG A 102 14.77 -11.50 5.73
N SER A 103 13.67 -10.76 5.63
CA SER A 103 12.97 -10.23 6.80
C SER A 103 11.71 -11.04 7.10
N ASP A 104 11.53 -11.39 8.37
CA ASP A 104 10.34 -12.10 8.87
C ASP A 104 9.32 -11.11 9.47
N ALA A 105 9.61 -9.80 9.49
CA ALA A 105 8.86 -8.78 10.22
C ALA A 105 7.36 -8.72 9.88
N LEU A 106 7.00 -8.77 8.58
CA LEU A 106 5.60 -8.72 8.18
C LEU A 106 4.81 -9.96 8.64
N ASP A 107 5.43 -11.14 8.60
CA ASP A 107 4.78 -12.37 9.01
C ASP A 107 4.68 -12.47 10.53
N ASP A 108 5.72 -12.04 11.25
CA ASP A 108 5.69 -11.89 12.70
C ASP A 108 4.57 -10.93 13.15
N ILE A 109 4.46 -9.75 12.53
CA ILE A 109 3.40 -8.77 12.84
C ILE A 109 2.02 -9.38 12.57
N ARG A 110 1.79 -9.99 11.41
CA ARG A 110 0.50 -10.61 11.07
C ARG A 110 0.13 -11.73 12.04
N SER A 111 1.11 -12.48 12.53
CA SER A 111 0.90 -13.50 13.55
C SER A 111 0.48 -12.85 14.88
N LYS A 112 1.26 -11.89 15.38
CA LYS A 112 1.01 -11.22 16.66
C LYS A 112 -0.25 -10.36 16.68
N MET A 113 -0.69 -9.86 15.53
CA MET A 113 -1.99 -9.18 15.38
C MET A 113 -3.18 -10.09 15.69
N LYS A 114 -3.05 -11.42 15.54
CA LYS A 114 -4.11 -12.37 15.89
C LYS A 114 -4.15 -12.65 17.39
N ASP A 115 -2.98 -12.81 17.98
CA ASP A 115 -2.75 -13.05 19.40
C ASP A 115 -1.30 -12.66 19.70
N PRO A 116 -1.01 -11.68 20.57
CA PRO A 116 -1.89 -11.05 21.58
C PRO A 116 -2.80 -9.91 21.08
N GLY A 117 -2.73 -9.52 19.80
CA GLY A 117 -3.42 -8.35 19.26
C GLY A 117 -2.54 -7.10 19.20
N CYS A 118 -3.02 -6.02 18.56
CA CYS A 118 -2.27 -4.77 18.38
C CYS A 118 -3.09 -3.55 18.81
N HIS A 119 -2.40 -2.47 19.20
CA HIS A 119 -2.99 -1.20 19.60
C HIS A 119 -2.36 -0.05 18.78
N CYS A 120 -2.32 -0.20 17.45
CA CYS A 120 -1.69 0.77 16.55
C CYS A 120 -2.28 2.18 16.70
N GLU A 121 -3.58 2.27 16.99
CA GLU A 121 -4.28 3.55 17.16
C GLU A 121 -3.69 4.41 18.28
N THR A 122 -3.09 3.82 19.32
CA THR A 122 -2.54 4.57 20.46
C THR A 122 -1.03 4.50 20.59
N SER A 123 -0.37 3.58 19.88
CA SER A 123 1.09 3.43 19.91
C SER A 123 1.78 3.96 18.65
N ASN A 124 1.09 3.98 17.50
CA ASN A 124 1.69 4.45 16.25
C ASN A 124 1.43 5.95 16.08
N PRO A 125 2.47 6.79 15.89
CA PRO A 125 2.31 8.21 15.62
C PRO A 125 1.42 8.56 14.43
N SER A 126 1.28 7.68 13.43
CA SER A 126 0.33 7.91 12.33
C SER A 126 -1.12 7.52 12.65
N GLY A 127 -1.38 6.94 13.82
CA GLY A 127 -2.69 6.39 14.22
C GLY A 127 -3.20 5.29 13.31
N SER A 128 -2.36 4.73 12.44
CA SER A 128 -2.74 3.79 11.39
C SER A 128 -2.01 2.45 11.52
N CYS A 129 -2.44 1.43 10.78
CA CYS A 129 -1.77 0.13 10.76
C CYS A 129 -0.33 0.25 10.23
N CYS A 130 0.63 -0.38 10.93
CA CYS A 130 2.06 -0.28 10.63
C CYS A 130 2.53 -1.07 9.40
N LEU A 131 1.73 -2.00 8.86
CA LEU A 131 2.15 -2.91 7.78
C LEU A 131 2.70 -2.17 6.55
N GLY A 132 2.09 -1.03 6.18
CA GLY A 132 2.57 -0.20 5.08
C GLY A 132 3.93 0.43 5.36
N SER A 133 4.12 0.99 6.56
CA SER A 133 5.41 1.55 7.00
C SER A 133 6.50 0.48 7.10
N VAL A 134 6.17 -0.71 7.58
CA VAL A 134 7.09 -1.86 7.65
C VAL A 134 7.48 -2.34 6.25
N THR A 135 6.53 -2.44 5.33
CA THR A 135 6.81 -2.80 3.92
C THR A 135 7.80 -1.83 3.29
N ARG A 136 7.59 -0.52 3.47
CA ARG A 136 8.54 0.51 3.00
C ARG A 136 9.89 0.42 3.72
N GLY A 137 9.89 0.15 5.02
CA GLY A 137 11.12 -0.02 5.80
C GLY A 137 11.98 -1.21 5.35
N ILE A 138 11.36 -2.31 4.89
CA ILE A 138 12.09 -3.43 4.28
C ILE A 138 12.80 -2.98 3.01
N GLN A 139 12.13 -2.22 2.13
CA GLN A 139 12.74 -1.70 0.91
C GLN A 139 13.92 -0.77 1.22
N ILE A 140 13.75 0.14 2.18
CA ILE A 140 14.81 1.04 2.66
C ILE A 140 15.99 0.23 3.20
N ALA A 141 15.74 -0.79 4.03
CA ALA A 141 16.81 -1.61 4.59
C ALA A 141 17.54 -2.43 3.52
N GLN A 142 16.84 -2.93 2.50
CA GLN A 142 17.44 -3.63 1.36
C GLN A 142 18.34 -2.71 0.53
N GLU A 143 17.86 -1.49 0.25
CA GLU A 143 18.62 -0.47 -0.47
C GLU A 143 19.90 -0.07 0.28
N GLU A 144 19.80 0.18 1.58
CA GLU A 144 20.95 0.52 2.43
C GLU A 144 21.99 -0.61 2.55
N LEU A 145 21.58 -1.86 2.34
CA LEU A 145 22.47 -3.02 2.32
C LEU A 145 22.99 -3.34 0.91
N GLY A 146 22.58 -2.60 -0.12
CA GLY A 146 22.94 -2.90 -1.50
C GLY A 146 22.39 -4.24 -1.99
N MET A 147 21.32 -4.77 -1.38
CA MET A 147 20.70 -6.03 -1.77
C MET A 147 19.87 -5.93 -3.06
N ASN A 148 19.72 -4.71 -3.58
CA ASN A 148 19.01 -4.42 -4.83
C ASN A 148 19.85 -4.70 -6.09
N ASP A 149 20.74 -5.69 -6.04
CA ASP A 149 21.47 -6.18 -7.22
C ASP A 149 20.57 -7.13 -8.03
N SER A 150 19.40 -6.61 -8.42
CA SER A 150 18.42 -7.13 -9.37
C SER A 150 17.27 -6.13 -9.52
N SER A 151 17.56 -4.92 -9.95
CA SER A 151 16.55 -4.02 -10.53
C SER A 151 17.19 -3.22 -11.65
N PRO A 152 16.83 -3.46 -12.93
CA PRO A 152 17.08 -2.44 -13.93
C PRO A 152 16.23 -1.21 -13.58
N THR A 153 16.86 -0.04 -13.68
CA THR A 153 16.31 1.32 -13.78
C THR A 153 14.88 1.38 -14.34
N PRO A 154 14.02 2.32 -13.91
CA PRO A 154 12.66 2.48 -14.45
C PRO A 154 12.74 3.00 -15.89
N VAL A 155 12.91 2.09 -16.84
CA VAL A 155 12.41 2.24 -18.19
C VAL A 155 11.30 1.22 -18.29
N VAL A 156 10.09 1.70 -18.58
CA VAL A 156 8.91 0.89 -18.86
C VAL A 156 9.27 -0.10 -19.97
N THR A 157 9.63 -1.32 -19.62
CA THR A 157 9.71 -2.45 -20.56
C THR A 157 9.50 -3.73 -19.79
N ALA A 158 8.24 -4.15 -19.67
CA ALA A 158 7.89 -5.47 -19.17
C ALA A 158 8.13 -6.51 -20.28
N GLU A 159 9.13 -7.39 -20.12
CA GLU A 159 9.18 -8.68 -20.80
C GLU A 159 8.56 -9.74 -19.87
N SER A 160 7.44 -10.36 -20.22
CA SER A 160 7.22 -11.46 -21.18
C SER A 160 7.17 -12.81 -20.46
N LEU A 161 5.97 -13.20 -20.00
CA LEU A 161 5.67 -14.59 -19.63
C LEU A 161 5.30 -15.39 -20.89
N THR A 162 6.07 -16.45 -21.12
CA THR A 162 5.99 -17.38 -22.24
C THR A 162 4.62 -18.08 -22.29
N GLY A 163 3.94 -18.00 -23.44
CA GLY A 163 2.81 -18.88 -23.80
C GLY A 163 1.53 -18.14 -24.18
N ARG A 164 0.82 -18.67 -25.20
CA ARG A 164 -0.42 -18.23 -25.93
C ARG A 164 -1.24 -17.02 -25.42
N GLY A 165 -1.33 -16.77 -24.11
CA GLY A 165 -1.76 -15.49 -23.53
C GLY A 165 -0.85 -14.30 -23.84
N GLU A 166 0.44 -14.53 -24.14
CA GLU A 166 1.42 -13.54 -24.59
C GLU A 166 0.98 -12.82 -25.87
N LYS A 167 0.38 -13.54 -26.82
CA LYS A 167 -0.11 -12.94 -28.08
C LYS A 167 -1.31 -12.03 -27.82
N VAL A 168 -2.21 -12.43 -26.92
CA VAL A 168 -3.40 -11.64 -26.55
C VAL A 168 -3.01 -10.40 -25.73
N ALA A 169 -2.06 -10.55 -24.80
CA ALA A 169 -1.56 -9.45 -23.98
C ALA A 169 -0.72 -8.45 -24.79
N ARG A 170 0.14 -8.92 -25.72
CA ARG A 170 0.91 -8.05 -26.62
C ARG A 170 0.03 -7.25 -27.57
N ILE A 171 -1.05 -7.85 -28.08
CA ILE A 171 -2.01 -7.12 -28.93
C ILE A 171 -2.76 -6.06 -28.11
N GLY A 172 -3.11 -6.36 -26.86
CA GLY A 172 -3.82 -5.43 -25.98
C GLY A 172 -3.04 -4.15 -25.67
N THR A 173 -1.74 -4.26 -25.36
CA THR A 173 -0.89 -3.10 -25.06
C THR A 173 -0.63 -2.23 -26.29
N VAL A 174 -0.42 -2.84 -27.45
CA VAL A 174 -0.23 -2.13 -28.72
C VAL A 174 -1.50 -1.37 -29.11
N ILE A 175 -2.68 -2.00 -29.03
CA ILE A 175 -3.95 -1.34 -29.32
C ILE A 175 -4.21 -0.19 -28.35
N SER A 176 -3.91 -0.36 -27.05
CA SER A 176 -4.10 0.70 -26.06
C SER A 176 -3.20 1.91 -26.31
N ALA A 177 -1.93 1.69 -26.70
CA ALA A 177 -1.01 2.76 -27.02
C ALA A 177 -1.43 3.51 -28.31
N ILE A 178 -1.90 2.78 -29.33
CA ILE A 178 -2.39 3.37 -30.57
C ILE A 178 -3.65 4.20 -30.33
N MET A 179 -4.60 3.69 -29.53
CA MET A 179 -5.83 4.43 -29.18
C MET A 179 -5.54 5.69 -28.36
N ALA A 180 -4.58 5.64 -27.44
CA ALA A 180 -4.13 6.81 -26.68
C ALA A 180 -3.45 7.86 -27.59
N SER A 181 -2.62 7.44 -28.53
CA SER A 181 -2.02 8.38 -29.50
C SER A 181 -3.06 8.96 -30.47
N ALA A 182 -4.02 8.14 -30.90
CA ALA A 182 -5.08 8.57 -31.81
C ALA A 182 -6.02 9.61 -31.19
N CYS A 183 -6.26 9.56 -29.87
CA CYS A 183 -7.13 10.53 -29.20
C CYS A 183 -6.55 11.96 -29.18
N CYS A 184 -5.24 12.14 -29.40
CA CYS A 184 -4.58 13.44 -29.46
C CYS A 184 -4.39 13.96 -30.90
N TRP A 185 -4.09 13.08 -31.86
CA TRP A 185 -3.82 13.47 -33.25
C TRP A 185 -5.10 13.64 -34.07
N LEU A 186 -6.15 12.86 -33.77
CA LEU A 186 -7.40 12.91 -34.51
C LEU A 186 -8.14 14.26 -34.35
N PRO A 187 -8.24 14.86 -33.14
CA PRO A 187 -8.81 16.20 -32.99
C PRO A 187 -8.00 17.26 -33.73
N LEU A 188 -6.66 17.17 -33.70
CA LEU A 188 -5.78 18.14 -34.36
C LEU A 188 -5.88 18.07 -35.89
N LEU A 189 -5.96 16.86 -36.45
CA LEU A 189 -6.15 16.63 -37.89
C LEU A 189 -7.54 17.09 -38.38
N LEU A 190 -8.60 16.87 -37.59
CA LEU A 190 -9.94 17.35 -37.95
C LEU A 190 -10.05 18.87 -37.95
N LEU A 191 -9.37 19.52 -37.00
CA LEU A 191 -9.23 20.98 -36.98
C LEU A 191 -8.44 21.49 -38.19
N ALA A 192 -7.32 20.83 -38.53
CA ALA A 192 -6.52 21.19 -39.71
C ALA A 192 -7.27 20.96 -41.04
N ALA A 193 -8.12 19.93 -41.12
CA ALA A 193 -8.99 19.67 -42.26
C ALA A 193 -10.21 20.62 -42.34
N GLY A 194 -10.35 21.56 -41.40
CA GLY A 194 -11.44 22.54 -41.39
C GLY A 194 -12.82 21.95 -41.09
N VAL A 195 -12.88 20.71 -40.56
CA VAL A 195 -14.13 20.07 -40.16
C VAL A 195 -14.55 20.64 -38.80
N SER A 196 -15.17 21.82 -38.82
CA SER A 196 -15.75 22.44 -37.64
C SER A 196 -16.97 21.62 -37.19
N GLY A 197 -17.02 21.23 -35.91
CA GLY A 197 -17.91 20.20 -35.35
C GLY A 197 -19.42 20.39 -35.53
N ALA A 198 -19.87 21.50 -36.13
CA ALA A 198 -21.27 21.76 -36.46
C ALA A 198 -21.88 20.71 -37.42
N GLY A 199 -21.09 20.11 -38.33
CA GLY A 199 -21.57 19.05 -39.22
C GLY A 199 -21.60 17.65 -38.59
N ILE A 200 -20.75 17.39 -37.59
CA ILE A 200 -20.64 16.08 -36.93
C ILE A 200 -21.62 15.98 -35.75
N ALA A 201 -22.00 17.11 -35.12
CA ALA A 201 -22.98 17.13 -34.05
C ALA A 201 -24.37 16.60 -34.49
N ALA A 202 -24.80 16.91 -35.72
CA ALA A 202 -26.09 16.47 -36.25
C ALA A 202 -26.16 14.96 -36.56
N THR A 203 -25.04 14.31 -36.85
CA THR A 203 -24.99 12.84 -37.09
C THR A 203 -24.77 12.04 -35.80
N LEU A 204 -24.17 12.66 -34.79
CA LEU A 204 -23.98 12.06 -33.46
C LEU A 204 -25.27 11.95 -32.65
N GLU A 205 -26.31 12.72 -32.97
CA GLU A 205 -27.64 12.52 -32.37
C GLU A 205 -28.23 11.14 -32.73
N THR A 206 -28.02 10.69 -33.97
CA THR A 206 -28.46 9.38 -34.45
C THR A 206 -27.65 8.22 -33.84
N TYR A 207 -26.36 8.43 -33.53
CA TYR A 207 -25.48 7.40 -32.95
C TYR A 207 -25.39 7.43 -31.42
N ARG A 208 -25.91 8.48 -30.77
CA ARG A 208 -25.97 8.61 -29.30
C ARG A 208 -26.50 7.37 -28.57
N PRO A 209 -27.62 6.72 -28.99
CA PRO A 209 -28.07 5.51 -28.31
C PRO A 209 -27.10 4.33 -28.46
N LEU A 210 -26.41 4.22 -29.60
CA LEU A 210 -25.44 3.15 -29.85
C LEU A 210 -24.21 3.29 -28.93
N PHE A 211 -23.68 4.51 -28.78
CA PHE A 211 -22.57 4.78 -27.85
C PHE A 211 -22.96 4.45 -26.40
N ILE A 212 -24.18 4.80 -25.99
CA ILE A 212 -24.71 4.48 -24.66
C ILE A 212 -24.75 2.96 -24.44
N VAL A 213 -25.26 2.19 -25.42
CA VAL A 213 -25.32 0.72 -25.32
C VAL A 213 -23.90 0.12 -25.23
N VAL A 214 -22.95 0.63 -26.01
CA VAL A 214 -21.55 0.15 -25.99
C VAL A 214 -20.87 0.45 -24.65
N THR A 215 -21.03 1.65 -24.10
CA THR A 215 -20.42 2.02 -22.81
C THR A 215 -21.03 1.23 -21.67
N PHE A 216 -22.37 1.08 -21.62
CA PHE A 216 -23.02 0.21 -20.63
C PHE A 216 -22.62 -1.26 -20.80
N GLY A 217 -22.39 -1.74 -22.03
CA GLY A 217 -21.84 -3.07 -22.27
C GLY A 217 -20.43 -3.26 -21.71
N PHE A 218 -19.55 -2.28 -21.88
CA PHE A 218 -18.19 -2.30 -21.32
C PHE A 218 -18.19 -2.21 -19.80
N LEU A 219 -18.98 -1.32 -19.21
CA LEU A 219 -19.12 -1.25 -17.75
C LEU A 219 -19.74 -2.53 -17.21
N GLY A 220 -20.77 -3.07 -17.86
CA GLY A 220 -21.39 -4.35 -17.50
C GLY A 220 -20.41 -5.51 -17.57
N ALA A 221 -19.56 -5.57 -18.60
CA ALA A 221 -18.49 -6.56 -18.71
C ALA A 221 -17.42 -6.38 -17.62
N ALA A 222 -17.00 -5.14 -17.33
CA ALA A 222 -16.02 -4.85 -16.28
C ALA A 222 -16.57 -5.22 -14.89
N LEU A 223 -17.82 -4.85 -14.60
CA LEU A 223 -18.52 -5.25 -13.38
C LEU A 223 -18.72 -6.75 -13.32
N TYR A 224 -19.03 -7.42 -14.44
CA TYR A 224 -19.16 -8.87 -14.50
C TYR A 224 -17.84 -9.60 -14.23
N PHE A 225 -16.73 -9.12 -14.81
CA PHE A 225 -15.41 -9.71 -14.58
C PHE A 225 -14.90 -9.43 -13.16
N THR A 226 -15.20 -8.26 -12.59
CA THR A 226 -14.81 -7.89 -11.22
C THR A 226 -15.68 -8.57 -10.17
N CYS A 227 -16.98 -8.72 -10.43
CA CYS A 227 -17.96 -9.33 -9.54
C CYS A 227 -18.25 -10.79 -9.87
N ARG A 228 -17.49 -11.47 -10.74
CA ARG A 228 -17.59 -12.93 -10.91
C ARG A 228 -16.92 -13.61 -9.71
N PRO A 229 -17.67 -14.15 -8.73
CA PRO A 229 -17.08 -15.06 -7.76
C PRO A 229 -16.61 -16.30 -8.54
N LYS A 230 -15.33 -16.65 -8.43
CA LYS A 230 -14.82 -17.93 -8.93
C LYS A 230 -15.54 -19.04 -8.15
N LYS A 231 -16.67 -19.55 -8.68
CA LYS A 231 -17.32 -20.74 -8.15
C LYS A 231 -16.43 -21.95 -8.45
N ALA A 232 -15.65 -22.31 -7.42
CA ALA A 232 -14.98 -23.56 -7.12
C ALA A 232 -14.85 -24.58 -8.27
N ALA A 233 -13.62 -24.72 -8.79
CA ALA A 233 -13.11 -26.07 -9.00
C ALA A 233 -12.84 -26.66 -7.62
N ALA A 234 -13.79 -27.41 -7.07
CA ALA A 234 -13.56 -28.23 -5.90
C ALA A 234 -12.76 -29.48 -6.30
N ALA A 235 -11.74 -29.79 -5.49
CA ALA A 235 -10.85 -30.95 -5.51
C ALA A 235 -9.67 -30.96 -6.51
N ALA A 236 -8.70 -30.07 -6.26
CA ALA A 236 -7.28 -30.42 -6.10
C ALA A 236 -6.53 -29.16 -5.65
N GLY A 237 -6.12 -29.10 -4.38
CA GLY A 237 -5.46 -27.94 -3.79
C GLY A 237 -4.17 -27.56 -4.51
N HIS A 238 -3.99 -26.26 -4.74
CA HIS A 238 -2.70 -25.62 -5.01
C HIS A 238 -2.65 -24.45 -4.02
N GLY A 239 -1.86 -24.46 -2.95
CA GLY A 239 -0.50 -24.99 -2.89
C GLY A 239 0.36 -24.05 -3.73
N CYS A 240 0.77 -22.93 -3.14
CA CYS A 240 1.70 -22.00 -3.79
C CYS A 240 3.11 -22.59 -3.72
N CYS A 241 3.34 -23.62 -4.53
CA CYS A 241 4.64 -24.07 -5.00
C CYS A 241 4.41 -24.60 -6.41
N THR A 242 4.71 -23.81 -7.43
CA THR A 242 4.90 -24.35 -8.78
C THR A 242 6.38 -24.63 -8.97
N THR A 243 6.79 -25.87 -8.70
CA THR A 243 7.97 -26.46 -9.34
C THR A 243 7.47 -27.41 -10.42
N LYS A 244 7.96 -27.27 -11.65
CA LYS A 244 7.94 -28.38 -12.61
C LYS A 244 9.39 -28.83 -12.84
N SER A 245 9.71 -30.00 -12.29
CA SER A 245 10.83 -30.91 -12.58
C SER A 245 11.09 -31.07 -14.10
N ALA A 246 12.26 -31.41 -14.63
CA ALA A 246 13.56 -31.87 -14.12
C ALA A 246 14.61 -31.84 -15.24
N LYS A 247 15.90 -31.59 -14.91
CA LYS A 247 17.12 -32.35 -15.31
C LYS A 247 18.33 -31.73 -14.57
N GLY A 248 19.25 -32.58 -14.08
CA GLY A 248 20.37 -32.27 -13.16
C GLY A 248 21.28 -31.10 -13.58
N GLU A 249 22.16 -30.57 -12.72
CA GLU A 249 23.08 -31.26 -11.82
C GLU A 249 23.39 -30.41 -10.56
N ASP A 250 23.65 -31.11 -9.46
CA ASP A 250 24.40 -30.79 -8.24
C ASP A 250 24.68 -29.33 -7.84
N CYS A 251 24.20 -28.95 -6.65
CA CYS A 251 24.89 -27.99 -5.78
C CYS A 251 24.71 -28.38 -4.30
N CYS A 252 25.77 -29.02 -3.78
CA CYS A 252 26.17 -29.16 -2.38
C CYS A 252 25.43 -30.16 -1.46
N ALA A 253 26.12 -31.29 -1.27
CA ALA A 253 26.02 -32.22 -0.15
C ALA A 253 26.48 -31.59 1.19
N PRO A 254 26.08 -32.19 2.33
CA PRO A 254 26.89 -32.17 3.54
C PRO A 254 27.52 -33.54 3.82
N ILE A 255 28.81 -33.47 4.13
CA ILE A 255 29.65 -34.49 4.76
C ILE A 255 29.04 -34.89 6.11
N GLY A 256 29.00 -36.19 6.38
CA GLY A 256 28.15 -36.78 7.42
C GLY A 256 28.70 -36.86 8.84
N LYS A 257 27.91 -37.48 9.72
CA LYS A 257 28.32 -38.55 10.66
C LYS A 257 27.12 -39.09 11.47
N ARG A 258 27.05 -40.44 11.51
CA ARG A 258 26.55 -41.37 12.57
C ARG A 258 25.02 -41.41 12.80
N ARG A 259 24.34 -42.48 12.38
CA ARG A 259 24.12 -43.77 13.09
C ARG A 259 23.42 -43.61 14.45
N PHE A 260 22.13 -43.99 14.50
CA PHE A 260 21.62 -44.95 15.49
C PHE A 260 20.40 -45.70 14.91
N LYS A 261 20.34 -47.00 15.21
CA LYS A 261 19.43 -48.03 14.71
C LYS A 261 18.34 -48.26 15.76
N MET A 262 17.08 -48.41 15.37
CA MET A 262 16.11 -49.23 16.12
C MET A 262 14.93 -49.64 15.23
N MET A 263 14.66 -50.94 15.24
CA MET A 263 13.51 -51.61 14.63
C MET A 263 12.41 -51.73 15.69
N ALA A 264 11.17 -51.47 15.28
CA ALA A 264 9.90 -51.88 15.89
C ALA A 264 8.82 -51.48 14.88
N LEU A 265 7.82 -52.27 14.49
CA LEU A 265 7.27 -53.56 14.87
C LEU A 265 6.67 -54.18 13.60
#